data_AF-A0A7X6Z3J6-F1
#
_entry.id   AF-A0A7X6Z3J6-F1
#
_cell.length_a   1.000
_cell.length_b   1.000
_cell.length_c   1.000
_cell.angle_alpha   90.00
_cell.angle_beta   90.00
_cell.angle_gamma   90.00
#
_symmetry.space_group_name_H-M   'P 1'
#
loop_
_entity.id
_entity.type
_entity.pdbx_description
1 polymer ?
#
loop_
_entity_poly.entity_id
_entity_poly.type
_entity_poly.pdbx_seq_one_letter_code
_entity_poly.pdbx_strand_id
1 'polypeptide(L)'
;MNLANKLTMLRVILVPVFIVVMSIESIPHWALWALLIFAVASITDTLDGQYARKHNLITNFGIFMDPFADKLLVVSAIIMLVAHGLIPAWVSIIIIAREFAVSGLRTVAANEGNVIPASNLGKIKTILQMTAVIVMLIKLIIMTDIWFASVKTWITTEAQFIGYLPDVLIYAAAFMTLYSGIDYFKNGWKFIDPTK
;
A
#
# COMPACT_ATOMS: atom_id res chain seq x y z
N MET A 1 -22.32 -11.45 -11.81
CA MET A 1 -21.21 -10.78 -11.10
C MET A 1 -21.58 -9.33 -10.87
N ASN A 2 -21.54 -8.88 -9.62
CA ASN A 2 -21.82 -7.50 -9.23
C ASN A 2 -20.69 -6.55 -9.65
N LEU A 3 -21.00 -5.26 -9.81
CA LEU A 3 -20.02 -4.23 -10.20
C LEU A 3 -18.82 -4.19 -9.24
N ALA A 4 -19.07 -4.29 -7.94
CA ALA A 4 -18.02 -4.37 -6.90
C ALA A 4 -17.07 -5.55 -7.12
N ASN A 5 -17.59 -6.77 -7.38
CA ASN A 5 -16.74 -7.93 -7.64
C ASN A 5 -15.89 -7.76 -8.92
N LYS A 6 -16.41 -7.09 -9.95
CA LYS A 6 -15.64 -6.84 -11.18
C LYS A 6 -14.47 -5.90 -10.91
N LEU A 7 -14.65 -4.91 -10.04
CA LEU A 7 -13.63 -3.94 -9.70
C LEU A 7 -12.58 -4.52 -8.72
N THR A 8 -12.98 -5.34 -7.73
CA THR A 8 -12.03 -6.14 -6.93
C THR A 8 -11.20 -7.08 -7.83
N MET A 9 -11.83 -7.80 -8.77
CA MET A 9 -11.06 -8.66 -9.69
C MET A 9 -10.14 -7.86 -10.62
N LEU A 10 -10.59 -6.69 -11.09
CA LEU A 10 -9.76 -5.79 -11.87
C LEU A 10 -8.52 -5.38 -11.06
N ARG A 11 -8.66 -5.04 -9.78
CA ARG A 11 -7.51 -4.74 -8.91
C ARG A 11 -6.55 -5.90 -8.80
N VAL A 12 -7.06 -7.11 -8.55
CA VAL A 12 -6.24 -8.33 -8.47
C VAL A 12 -5.47 -8.57 -9.77
N ILE A 13 -6.05 -8.23 -10.93
CA ILE A 13 -5.37 -8.31 -12.23
C ILE A 13 -4.40 -7.14 -12.44
N LEU A 14 -4.70 -5.94 -11.94
CA LEU A 14 -3.81 -4.78 -12.06
C LEU A 14 -2.52 -4.93 -11.26
N VAL A 15 -2.52 -5.70 -10.16
CA VAL A 15 -1.30 -5.97 -9.38
C VAL A 15 -0.19 -6.65 -10.20
N PRO A 16 -0.41 -7.82 -10.85
CA PRO A 16 0.62 -8.43 -11.69
C PRO A 16 0.97 -7.56 -12.89
N VAL A 17 0.01 -6.83 -13.47
CA VAL A 17 0.30 -5.87 -14.55
C VAL A 17 1.25 -4.77 -14.06
N PHE A 18 1.00 -4.20 -12.88
CA PHE A 18 1.88 -3.22 -12.24
C PHE A 18 3.29 -3.79 -12.04
N ILE A 19 3.41 -5.02 -11.53
CA ILE A 19 4.70 -5.68 -11.31
C ILE A 19 5.45 -5.84 -12.64
N VAL A 20 4.78 -6.34 -13.68
CA VAL A 20 5.38 -6.51 -15.01
C VAL A 20 5.85 -5.19 -15.59
N VAL A 21 5.03 -4.13 -15.52
CA VAL A 21 5.42 -2.79 -15.99
C VAL A 21 6.63 -2.26 -15.23
N MET A 22 6.67 -2.44 -13.91
CA MET A 22 7.81 -2.06 -13.07
C MET A 22 9.06 -2.93 -13.30
N SER A 23 8.94 -4.08 -13.98
CA SER A 23 10.05 -5.02 -14.22
C SER A 23 10.66 -4.89 -15.62
N ILE A 24 9.93 -4.31 -16.57
CA ILE A 24 10.37 -4.18 -17.97
C ILE A 24 10.74 -2.72 -18.24
N GLU A 25 11.97 -2.35 -17.90
CA GLU A 25 12.49 -1.00 -18.07
C GLU A 25 12.64 -0.56 -19.54
N SER A 26 12.60 -1.50 -20.48
CA SER A 26 12.62 -1.21 -21.92
C SER A 26 11.31 -0.59 -22.45
N ILE A 27 10.23 -0.63 -21.66
CA ILE A 27 8.98 0.05 -21.99
C ILE A 27 9.20 1.58 -21.84
N PRO A 28 8.94 2.39 -22.87
CA PRO A 28 9.01 3.84 -22.73
C PRO A 28 8.07 4.34 -21.63
N HIS A 29 8.57 5.21 -20.76
CA HIS A 29 7.79 5.80 -19.65
C HIS A 29 7.18 4.75 -18.69
N TRP A 30 7.82 3.59 -18.51
CA TRP A 30 7.33 2.51 -17.65
C TRP A 30 6.98 2.97 -16.23
N ALA A 31 7.77 3.86 -15.63
CA ALA A 31 7.52 4.41 -14.29
C ALA A 31 6.24 5.26 -14.24
N LEU A 32 5.93 5.98 -15.33
CA LEU A 32 4.69 6.74 -15.47
C LEU A 32 3.48 5.80 -15.57
N TRP A 33 3.59 4.75 -16.38
CA TRP A 33 2.55 3.72 -16.48
C TRP A 33 2.32 3.02 -15.15
N ALA A 34 3.38 2.71 -14.40
CA ALA A 34 3.28 2.13 -13.07
C ALA A 34 2.53 3.05 -12.10
N LEU A 35 2.82 4.35 -12.09
CA LEU A 35 2.09 5.33 -11.29
C LEU A 35 0.60 5.37 -11.66
N LEU A 36 0.28 5.39 -12.96
CA LEU A 36 -1.11 5.40 -13.43
C LEU A 36 -1.86 4.13 -13.01
N ILE A 37 -1.25 2.96 -13.18
CA ILE A 37 -1.85 1.69 -12.75
C ILE A 37 -2.06 1.69 -11.24
N PHE A 38 -1.06 2.11 -10.47
CA PHE A 38 -1.17 2.19 -9.01
C PHE A 38 -2.29 3.14 -8.58
N ALA A 39 -2.38 4.32 -9.19
CA ALA A 39 -3.42 5.31 -8.89
C ALA A 39 -4.82 4.77 -9.21
N VAL A 40 -5.03 4.17 -10.39
CA VAL A 40 -6.31 3.57 -10.78
C VAL A 40 -6.69 2.42 -9.85
N ALA A 41 -5.73 1.54 -9.52
CA ALA A 41 -5.95 0.42 -8.60
C ALA A 41 -6.28 0.90 -7.17
N SER A 42 -5.70 2.02 -6.73
CA SER A 42 -5.94 2.62 -5.41
C SER A 42 -7.29 3.34 -5.32
N ILE A 43 -7.69 4.04 -6.39
CA ILE A 43 -8.98 4.76 -6.44
C ILE A 43 -10.14 3.78 -6.53
N THR A 44 -9.98 2.70 -7.30
CA THR A 44 -11.01 1.65 -7.40
C THR A 44 -11.31 1.03 -6.03
N ASP A 45 -10.31 0.89 -5.15
CA ASP A 45 -10.50 0.45 -3.76
C ASP A 45 -11.45 1.31 -2.93
N THR A 46 -11.21 2.61 -2.91
CA THR A 46 -12.04 3.51 -2.11
C THR A 46 -13.48 3.58 -2.62
N LEU A 47 -13.68 3.46 -3.93
CA LEU A 47 -15.00 3.51 -4.56
C LEU A 47 -15.79 2.20 -4.38
N ASP A 48 -15.14 1.05 -4.51
CA ASP A 48 -15.77 -0.28 -4.38
C ASP A 48 -16.28 -0.54 -2.97
N GLY A 49 -15.45 -0.24 -1.97
CA GLY A 49 -15.79 -0.45 -0.58
C GLY A 49 -17.02 0.36 -0.17
N GLN A 50 -17.24 1.53 -0.75
CA GLN A 50 -18.42 2.36 -0.47
C GLN A 50 -19.66 1.86 -1.23
N TYR A 51 -19.51 1.49 -2.50
CA TYR A 51 -20.61 1.04 -3.33
C TYR A 51 -21.15 -0.34 -2.90
N ALA A 52 -20.26 -1.29 -2.59
CA ALA A 52 -20.63 -2.64 -2.16
C ALA A 52 -21.40 -2.63 -0.82
N ARG A 53 -20.93 -1.83 0.15
CA ARG A 53 -21.58 -1.65 1.46
C ARG A 53 -22.96 -1.01 1.34
N LYS A 54 -23.16 -0.13 0.35
CA LYS A 54 -24.44 0.55 0.14
C LYS A 54 -25.51 -0.34 -0.52
N HIS A 55 -25.11 -1.36 -1.28
CA HIS A 55 -26.04 -2.19 -2.06
C HIS A 55 -26.19 -3.64 -1.57
N ASN A 56 -25.59 -4.01 -0.42
CA ASN A 56 -25.62 -5.38 0.14
C ASN A 56 -25.17 -6.47 -0.86
N LEU A 57 -24.31 -6.11 -1.82
CA LEU A 57 -23.85 -6.99 -2.90
C LEU A 57 -22.62 -7.80 -2.47
N ILE A 58 -22.68 -8.37 -1.26
CA ILE A 58 -21.58 -9.08 -0.61
C ILE A 58 -21.57 -10.53 -1.11
N THR A 59 -20.40 -11.02 -1.55
CA THR A 59 -20.22 -12.42 -1.95
C THR A 59 -19.09 -13.05 -1.14
N ASN A 60 -19.17 -14.36 -0.86
CA ASN A 60 -18.17 -15.07 -0.08
C ASN A 60 -16.75 -14.97 -0.70
N PHE A 61 -16.66 -15.00 -2.04
CA PHE A 61 -15.39 -14.80 -2.74
C PHE A 61 -14.84 -13.39 -2.57
N GLY A 62 -15.68 -12.36 -2.71
CA GLY A 62 -15.29 -10.96 -2.51
C GLY A 62 -14.81 -10.70 -1.07
N ILE A 63 -15.51 -11.23 -0.06
CA ILE A 63 -15.10 -11.15 1.35
C ILE A 63 -13.70 -11.74 1.57
N PHE A 64 -13.40 -12.87 0.92
CA PHE A 64 -12.11 -13.53 1.06
C PHE A 64 -11.00 -12.77 0.32
N MET A 65 -11.28 -12.27 -0.88
CA MET A 65 -10.27 -11.64 -1.75
C MET A 65 -9.96 -10.18 -1.36
N ASP A 66 -10.92 -9.41 -0.85
CA ASP A 66 -10.74 -8.00 -0.49
C ASP A 66 -9.55 -7.77 0.46
N PRO A 67 -9.42 -8.50 1.60
CA PRO A 67 -8.30 -8.32 2.52
C PRO A 67 -6.92 -8.66 1.95
N PHE A 68 -6.88 -9.48 0.90
CA PHE A 68 -5.68 -9.83 0.14
C PHE A 68 -5.38 -8.77 -0.92
N ALA A 69 -6.35 -8.46 -1.78
CA ALA A 69 -6.20 -7.50 -2.87
C ALA A 69 -5.77 -6.11 -2.38
N ASP A 70 -6.36 -5.63 -1.26
CA ASP A 70 -6.01 -4.35 -0.64
C ASP A 70 -4.53 -4.24 -0.29
N LYS A 71 -3.96 -5.32 0.24
CA LYS A 71 -2.57 -5.30 0.70
C LYS A 71 -1.60 -5.65 -0.39
N LEU A 72 -2.00 -6.52 -1.32
CA LEU A 72 -1.16 -6.97 -2.41
C LEU A 72 -0.67 -5.80 -3.26
N LEU A 73 -1.53 -4.81 -3.56
CA LEU A 73 -1.11 -3.65 -4.34
C LEU A 73 0.02 -2.87 -3.65
N VAL A 74 -0.17 -2.51 -2.38
CA VAL A 74 0.79 -1.70 -1.63
C VAL A 74 2.07 -2.48 -1.33
N VAL A 75 1.95 -3.75 -0.96
CA VAL A 75 3.09 -4.65 -0.74
C VAL A 75 3.90 -4.81 -2.02
N SER A 76 3.23 -5.04 -3.16
CA SER A 76 3.90 -5.16 -4.46
C SER A 76 4.62 -3.86 -4.83
N ALA A 77 3.98 -2.70 -4.63
CA ALA A 77 4.61 -1.40 -4.88
C ALA A 77 5.86 -1.20 -4.03
N ILE A 78 5.80 -1.48 -2.73
CA ILE A 78 6.95 -1.36 -1.83
C ILE A 78 8.08 -2.32 -2.25
N ILE A 79 7.77 -3.58 -2.58
CA ILE A 79 8.77 -4.56 -3.02
C ILE A 79 9.45 -4.10 -4.32
N MET A 80 8.67 -3.64 -5.30
CA MET A 80 9.24 -3.13 -6.55
C MET A 80 10.10 -1.88 -6.32
N LEU A 81 9.70 -0.98 -5.43
CA LEU A 81 10.51 0.19 -5.06
C LEU A 81 11.82 -0.20 -4.36
N VAL A 82 11.85 -1.30 -3.60
CA VAL A 82 13.10 -1.87 -3.06
C VAL A 82 13.97 -2.43 -4.19
N ALA A 83 13.37 -3.14 -5.15
CA ALA A 83 14.11 -3.68 -6.31
C ALA A 83 14.77 -2.57 -7.16
N HIS A 84 14.12 -1.41 -7.23
CA HIS A 84 14.66 -0.19 -7.86
C HIS A 84 15.61 0.64 -6.96
N GLY A 85 15.95 0.15 -5.77
CA GLY A 85 16.90 0.79 -4.87
C GLY A 85 16.39 2.07 -4.19
N LEU A 86 15.09 2.36 -4.27
CA LEU A 86 14.48 3.57 -3.68
C LEU A 86 14.11 3.40 -2.21
N ILE A 87 13.86 2.16 -1.78
CA ILE A 87 13.50 1.85 -0.39
C ILE A 87 14.49 0.82 0.16
N PRO A 88 15.08 1.03 1.34
CA PRO A 88 15.88 0.00 1.99
C PRO A 88 15.03 -1.22 2.36
N ALA A 89 15.55 -2.43 2.13
CA ALA A 89 14.81 -3.67 2.39
C ALA A 89 14.34 -3.81 3.86
N TRP A 90 15.07 -3.27 4.83
CA TRP A 90 14.63 -3.34 6.23
C TRP A 90 13.36 -2.49 6.49
N VAL A 91 13.18 -1.38 5.78
CA VAL A 91 11.99 -0.52 5.87
C VAL A 91 10.78 -1.25 5.31
N SER A 92 10.93 -1.91 4.16
CA SER A 92 9.85 -2.69 3.54
C SER A 92 9.44 -3.87 4.41
N ILE A 93 10.42 -4.60 4.98
CA ILE A 93 10.15 -5.72 5.89
C ILE A 93 9.30 -5.27 7.08
N ILE A 94 9.64 -4.14 7.71
CA ILE A 94 8.87 -3.58 8.84
C ILE A 94 7.43 -3.30 8.42
N ILE A 95 7.24 -2.62 7.29
CA ILE A 95 5.91 -2.25 6.80
C ILE A 95 5.09 -3.51 6.51
N ILE A 96 5.64 -4.42 5.70
CA ILE A 96 4.98 -5.65 5.25
C ILE A 96 4.66 -6.56 6.44
N ALA A 97 5.62 -6.83 7.32
CA ALA A 97 5.43 -7.71 8.47
C ALA A 97 4.27 -7.21 9.34
N ARG A 98 4.21 -5.91 9.62
CA ARG A 98 3.12 -5.32 10.40
C ARG A 98 1.77 -5.47 9.69
N GLU A 99 1.69 -5.23 8.39
CA GLU A 99 0.45 -5.32 7.62
C GLU A 99 -0.21 -6.69 7.75
N PHE A 100 0.59 -7.75 7.67
CA PHE A 100 0.12 -9.12 7.88
C PHE A 100 -0.16 -9.40 9.37
N ALA A 101 0.71 -8.97 10.28
CA ALA A 101 0.58 -9.24 11.71
C ALA A 101 -0.69 -8.64 12.33
N VAL A 102 -0.98 -7.36 12.05
CA VAL A 102 -2.21 -6.70 12.55
C VAL A 102 -3.46 -7.26 11.89
N SER A 103 -3.37 -7.68 10.63
CA SER A 103 -4.50 -8.31 9.95
C SER A 103 -4.80 -9.69 10.52
N GLY A 104 -3.77 -10.50 10.74
CA GLY A 104 -3.88 -11.80 11.39
C GLY A 104 -4.50 -11.67 12.78
N LEU A 105 -3.99 -10.76 13.61
CA LEU A 105 -4.57 -10.47 14.94
C LEU A 105 -6.06 -10.13 14.86
N ARG A 106 -6.46 -9.26 13.92
CA ARG A 106 -7.88 -8.89 13.76
C ARG A 106 -8.74 -10.05 13.28
N THR A 107 -8.22 -10.91 12.40
CA THR A 107 -8.92 -12.10 11.92
C THR A 107 -9.10 -13.13 13.04
N VAL A 108 -8.06 -13.39 13.84
CA VAL A 108 -8.14 -14.30 14.99
C VAL A 108 -9.16 -13.81 16.00
N ALA A 109 -9.06 -12.54 16.42
CA ALA A 109 -10.01 -11.97 17.38
C ALA A 109 -11.47 -12.01 16.86
N ALA A 110 -11.69 -11.76 15.56
CA ALA A 110 -13.01 -11.83 14.96
C ALA A 110 -13.60 -13.25 14.98
N ASN A 111 -12.77 -14.29 14.81
CA ASN A 111 -13.20 -15.69 14.91
C ASN A 111 -13.61 -16.08 16.33
N GLU A 112 -13.07 -15.42 17.35
CA GLU A 112 -13.45 -15.58 18.76
C GLU A 112 -14.65 -14.71 19.17
N GLY A 113 -15.30 -14.04 18.21
CA GLY A 113 -16.43 -13.15 18.47
C GLY A 113 -16.05 -11.75 18.95
N ASN A 114 -14.75 -11.43 19.01
CA ASN A 114 -14.23 -10.14 19.46
C ASN A 114 -13.79 -9.27 18.28
N VAL A 115 -14.59 -8.28 17.90
CA VAL A 115 -14.26 -7.39 16.79
C VAL A 115 -13.33 -6.26 17.27
N ILE A 116 -12.05 -6.32 16.89
CA ILE A 116 -11.10 -5.21 17.11
C ILE A 116 -11.37 -4.10 16.07
N PRO A 117 -11.85 -2.91 16.49
CA PRO A 117 -12.17 -1.84 15.56
C PRO A 117 -10.93 -1.23 14.92
N ALA A 118 -11.12 -0.53 13.79
CA ALA A 118 -10.05 0.21 13.15
C ALA A 118 -9.63 1.42 14.00
N SER A 119 -8.39 1.48 14.47
CA SER A 119 -7.89 2.64 15.23
C SER A 119 -7.60 3.82 14.30
N ASN A 120 -7.73 5.05 14.82
CA ASN A 120 -7.40 6.26 14.05
C ASN A 120 -5.94 6.25 13.60
N LEU A 121 -5.03 5.65 14.39
CA LEU A 121 -3.63 5.45 14.03
C LEU A 121 -3.48 4.55 12.81
N GLY A 122 -4.28 3.48 12.71
CA GLY A 122 -4.34 2.62 11.53
C GLY A 122 -4.73 3.38 10.25
N LYS A 123 -5.71 4.28 10.35
CA LYS A 123 -6.16 5.11 9.21
C LYS A 123 -5.10 6.09 8.75
N ILE A 124 -4.48 6.83 9.69
CA ILE A 124 -3.42 7.80 9.39
C ILE A 124 -2.25 7.09 8.73
N LYS A 125 -1.85 5.93 9.28
CA LYS A 125 -0.79 5.09 8.72
C LYS A 125 -1.08 4.69 7.27
N THR A 126 -2.31 4.28 6.94
CA THR A 126 -2.67 3.91 5.56
C THR A 126 -2.57 5.09 4.62
N ILE A 127 -3.11 6.26 5.00
CA ILE A 127 -3.02 7.48 4.19
C ILE A 127 -1.55 7.83 3.93
N LEU A 128 -0.74 7.86 5.00
CA LEU A 128 0.68 8.19 4.91
C LEU A 128 1.45 7.22 4.02
N GLN A 129 1.19 5.92 4.13
CA GLN A 129 1.84 4.90 3.31
C GLN A 129 1.45 5.00 1.83
N MET A 130 0.16 5.23 1.53
CA MET A 130 -0.30 5.43 0.15
C MET A 130 0.35 6.68 -0.47
N THR A 131 0.38 7.79 0.28
CA THR A 131 1.05 9.01 -0.15
C THR A 131 2.55 8.79 -0.35
N ALA A 132 3.22 8.10 0.57
CA ALA A 132 4.65 7.79 0.44
C ALA A 132 4.96 6.96 -0.81
N VAL A 133 4.15 5.94 -1.12
CA VAL A 133 4.32 5.13 -2.34
C VAL A 133 4.11 5.97 -3.60
N ILE A 134 3.06 6.80 -3.66
CA ILE A 134 2.81 7.69 -4.81
C ILE A 134 3.99 8.63 -5.03
N VAL A 135 4.47 9.28 -3.96
CA VAL A 135 5.57 10.23 -4.04
C VAL A 135 6.89 9.53 -4.40
N MET A 136 7.11 8.29 -3.95
CA MET A 136 8.24 7.46 -4.37
C MET A 136 8.18 7.07 -5.85
N LEU A 137 7.00 6.73 -6.37
CA LEU A 137 6.81 6.48 -7.80
C LEU A 137 7.05 7.75 -8.63
N ILE A 138 6.68 8.93 -8.12
CA ILE A 138 7.02 10.21 -8.75
C ILE A 138 8.54 10.44 -8.75
N LYS A 139 9.22 10.16 -7.64
CA LYS A 139 10.70 10.21 -7.56
C LYS A 139 11.32 9.29 -8.61
N LEU A 140 10.81 8.07 -8.76
CA LEU A 140 11.26 7.12 -9.78
C LEU A 140 11.13 7.72 -11.19
N ILE A 141 9.96 8.26 -11.54
CA ILE A 141 9.73 8.93 -12.83
C ILE A 141 10.76 10.04 -13.07
N ILE A 142 10.95 10.93 -12.11
CA ILE A 142 11.90 12.05 -12.23
C ILE A 142 13.34 11.55 -12.44
N MET A 143 13.70 10.43 -11.80
CA MET A 143 15.05 9.87 -11.89
C MET A 143 15.32 9.13 -13.19
N THR A 144 14.32 8.46 -13.77
CA THR A 144 14.48 7.57 -14.93
C THR A 144 14.08 8.18 -16.26
N ASP A 145 13.12 9.11 -16.27
CA ASP A 145 12.50 9.61 -17.50
C ASP A 145 13.17 10.90 -18.00
N ILE A 146 13.52 10.91 -19.29
CA ILE A 146 14.28 12.02 -19.89
C ILE A 146 13.46 13.32 -19.98
N TRP A 147 12.13 13.22 -19.99
CA TRP A 147 11.23 14.38 -20.04
C TRP A 147 11.34 15.23 -18.77
N PHE A 148 11.78 14.63 -17.67
CA PHE A 148 11.94 15.29 -16.38
C PHE A 148 13.40 15.63 -16.06
N ALA A 149 14.31 15.58 -17.04
CA ALA A 149 15.73 15.84 -16.82
C ALA A 149 16.01 17.20 -16.18
N SER A 150 15.34 18.27 -16.61
CA SER A 150 15.49 19.61 -16.01
C SER A 150 15.06 19.62 -14.54
N VAL A 151 13.96 18.93 -14.22
CA VAL A 151 13.44 18.80 -12.85
C VAL A 151 14.40 17.98 -11.99
N LYS A 152 14.94 16.88 -12.52
CA LYS A 152 15.95 16.06 -11.86
C LYS A 152 17.18 16.88 -11.48
N THR A 153 17.72 17.66 -12.42
CA THR A 153 18.88 18.53 -12.15
C THR A 153 18.55 19.55 -11.07
N TRP A 154 17.42 20.23 -11.17
CA TRP A 154 17.01 21.23 -10.18
C TRP A 154 16.85 20.64 -8.77
N ILE A 155 16.17 19.49 -8.64
CA ILE A 155 15.96 18.83 -7.34
C ILE A 155 17.26 18.29 -6.75
N THR A 156 18.22 17.86 -7.57
CA THR A 156 19.50 17.31 -7.09
C THR A 156 20.54 18.38 -6.74
N THR A 157 20.40 19.60 -7.28
CA THR A 157 21.37 20.68 -7.11
C THR A 157 20.85 21.81 -6.23
N GLU A 158 19.73 22.43 -6.61
CA GLU A 158 19.21 23.64 -5.97
C GLU A 158 18.17 23.34 -4.89
N ALA A 159 17.33 22.32 -5.10
CA ALA A 159 16.20 21.99 -4.24
C ALA A 159 16.33 20.61 -3.57
N GLN A 160 17.52 20.31 -3.04
CA GLN A 160 17.84 19.00 -2.44
C GLN A 160 16.85 18.58 -1.35
N PHE A 161 16.33 19.53 -0.57
CA PHE A 161 15.32 19.25 0.46
C PHE A 161 14.04 18.62 -0.13
N ILE A 162 13.63 19.02 -1.33
CA ILE A 162 12.48 18.43 -2.04
C ILE A 162 12.82 17.01 -2.51
N GLY A 163 14.08 16.79 -2.93
CA GLY A 163 14.56 15.48 -3.37
C GLY A 163 14.55 14.41 -2.28
N TYR A 164 14.73 14.81 -1.02
CA TYR A 164 14.68 13.93 0.15
C TYR A 164 13.26 13.73 0.71
N LEU A 165 12.27 14.54 0.31
CA LEU A 165 10.89 14.42 0.78
C LEU A 165 10.29 13.01 0.61
N PRO A 166 10.47 12.31 -0.53
CA PRO A 166 9.96 10.94 -0.69
C PRO A 166 10.55 9.97 0.35
N ASP A 167 11.85 10.09 0.63
CA ASP A 167 12.55 9.26 1.61
C ASP A 167 12.03 9.54 3.03
N VAL A 168 11.88 10.82 3.39
CA VAL A 168 11.30 11.20 4.70
C VAL A 168 9.89 10.63 4.87
N LEU A 169 9.06 10.68 3.83
CA LEU A 169 7.71 10.13 3.86
C LEU A 169 7.69 8.62 4.05
N ILE A 170 8.59 7.85 3.40
CA ILE A 170 8.62 6.40 3.60
C ILE A 170 9.08 6.02 5.01
N TYR A 171 10.05 6.75 5.57
CA TYR A 171 10.47 6.55 6.96
C TYR A 171 9.38 6.94 7.96
N ALA A 172 8.68 8.05 7.71
CA ALA A 172 7.53 8.44 8.51
C ALA A 172 6.40 7.38 8.44
N ALA A 173 6.14 6.82 7.26
CA ALA A 173 5.18 5.73 7.08
C ALA A 173 5.61 4.48 7.86
N ALA A 174 6.89 4.11 7.83
CA ALA A 174 7.43 2.98 8.59
C ALA A 174 7.32 3.20 10.11
N PHE A 175 7.65 4.40 10.59
CA PHE A 175 7.51 4.78 11.99
C PHE A 175 6.04 4.70 12.45
N MET A 176 5.12 5.29 11.69
CA MET A 176 3.68 5.19 11.98
C MET A 176 3.16 3.76 11.90
N THR A 177 3.76 2.93 11.04
CA THR A 177 3.46 1.51 10.94
C THR A 177 3.84 0.76 12.21
N LEU A 178 5.03 0.98 12.74
CA LEU A 178 5.45 0.44 14.03
C LEU A 178 4.58 0.94 15.18
N TYR A 179 4.38 2.26 15.27
CA TYR A 179 3.62 2.88 16.34
C TYR A 179 2.19 2.35 16.41
N SER A 180 1.50 2.32 15.26
CA SER A 180 0.16 1.74 15.17
C SER A 180 0.17 0.23 15.40
N GLY A 181 1.21 -0.50 14.98
CA GLY A 181 1.35 -1.93 15.26
C GLY A 181 1.37 -2.21 16.76
N ILE A 182 2.18 -1.47 17.51
CA ILE A 182 2.27 -1.59 18.99
C ILE A 182 0.91 -1.31 19.64
N ASP A 183 0.19 -0.27 19.21
CA ASP A 183 -1.16 0.03 19.70
C ASP A 183 -2.12 -1.14 19.49
N TYR A 184 -2.13 -1.72 18.27
CA TYR A 184 -2.95 -2.88 17.96
C TYR A 184 -2.60 -4.10 18.81
N PHE A 185 -1.31 -4.41 18.96
CA PHE A 185 -0.88 -5.55 19.75
C PHE A 185 -1.18 -5.36 21.23
N LYS A 186 -0.97 -4.18 21.82
CA LYS A 186 -1.32 -3.92 23.22
C LYS A 186 -2.82 -4.09 23.50
N ASN A 187 -3.65 -3.59 22.59
CA ASN A 187 -5.11 -3.69 22.75
C ASN A 187 -5.65 -5.09 22.40
N GLY A 188 -4.98 -5.78 21.47
CA GLY A 188 -5.42 -7.08 20.95
C GLY A 188 -4.81 -8.31 21.63
N TRP A 189 -3.73 -8.16 22.40
CA TRP A 189 -3.03 -9.28 23.05
C TRP A 189 -3.95 -10.13 23.93
N LYS A 190 -4.96 -9.49 24.53
CA LYS A 190 -5.97 -10.13 25.38
C LYS A 190 -6.83 -11.18 24.67
N PHE A 191 -6.82 -11.20 23.33
CA PHE A 191 -7.58 -12.14 22.48
C PHE A 191 -6.68 -13.18 21.80
N ILE A 192 -5.38 -13.18 22.05
CA ILE A 192 -4.47 -14.22 21.55
C ILE A 192 -3.96 -15.09 22.69
N ASP A 193 -4.04 -14.60 23.94
CA ASP A 193 -3.52 -15.28 25.11
C ASP A 193 -4.21 -16.65 25.32
N PRO A 194 -3.50 -17.77 25.08
CA PRO A 194 -4.07 -19.11 25.17
C PRO A 194 -4.27 -19.57 26.63
N THR A 195 -3.94 -18.71 27.60
CA THR A 195 -4.09 -19.00 29.03
C THR A 195 -5.44 -18.56 29.62
N LYS A 196 -6.37 -18.08 28.79
CA LYS A 196 -7.77 -17.87 29.14
C LYS A 196 -8.71 -18.86 28.46
#